data_AF-H1KUU5-F1
#
_entry.id   AF-H1KUU5-F1
#
_cell.length_a   1.000
_cell.length_b   1.000
_cell.length_c   1.000
_cell.angle_alpha   90.00
_cell.angle_beta   90.00
_cell.angle_gamma   90.00
#
_symmetry.space_group_name_H-M   'P 1'
#
loop_
_entity.id
_entity.type
_entity.pdbx_description
1 polymer ?
#
loop_
_entity_poly.entity_id
_entity_poly.type
_entity_poly.pdbx_seq_one_letter_code
_entity_poly.pdbx_strand_id
1 'polypeptide(L)' 'ASAVSRTATAALRAFDDPRSAAEVAEGAAPFADGAWPIALGLLDAALRIGRQAPEIDLPSARERLEAARAKVQP' A
#
# COMPACT_ATOMS: atom_id res chain seq x y z
N ALA A 1 -9.78 22.28 12.23
CA ALA A 1 -8.96 21.97 11.04
C ALA A 1 -7.45 21.99 11.30
N SER A 2 -6.88 23.05 11.89
CA SER A 2 -5.43 23.28 11.95
C SER A 2 -4.59 22.27 12.77
N ALA A 3 -5.10 21.76 13.90
CA ALA A 3 -4.36 20.79 14.72
C ALA A 3 -4.28 19.40 14.09
N VAL A 4 -5.38 18.92 13.51
CA VAL A 4 -5.45 17.62 12.80
C VAL A 4 -4.48 17.59 11.63
N SER A 5 -4.43 18.65 10.82
CA SER A 5 -3.51 18.77 9.68
C SER A 5 -2.02 18.74 10.10
N ARG A 6 -1.66 19.44 11.18
CA ARG A 6 -0.29 19.41 11.74
C ARG A 6 0.07 18.06 12.32
N THR A 7 -0.82 17.44 13.08
CA THR A 7 -0.60 16.11 13.67
C THR A 7 -0.43 15.07 12.57
N ALA A 8 -1.26 15.12 11.52
CA ALA A 8 -1.10 14.23 10.38
C ALA A 8 0.25 14.45 9.69
N THR A 9 0.63 15.71 9.41
CA THR A 9 1.92 16.04 8.77
C THR A 9 3.13 15.62 9.64
N ALA A 10 3.04 15.75 10.96
CA ALA A 10 4.09 15.30 11.89
C ALA A 10 4.18 13.77 11.90
N ALA A 11 3.04 13.09 11.90
CA ALA A 11 2.98 11.63 11.82
C ALA A 11 3.60 11.13 10.50
N LEU A 12 3.32 11.78 9.35
CA LEU A 12 3.97 11.45 8.07
C LEU A 12 5.50 11.42 8.12
N ARG A 13 6.11 12.31 8.92
CA ARG A 13 7.56 12.44 9.03
C ARG A 13 8.17 11.49 10.07
N ALA A 14 7.35 10.92 10.94
CA ALA A 14 7.79 10.09 12.07
C ALA A 14 7.69 8.58 11.78
N PHE A 15 7.07 8.17 10.67
CA PHE A 15 6.99 6.75 10.32
C PHE A 15 8.27 6.27 9.64
N ASP A 16 8.84 5.20 10.19
CA ASP A 16 9.92 4.45 9.57
C ASP A 16 9.41 3.48 8.47
N ASP A 17 8.10 3.15 8.46
CA ASP A 17 7.45 2.36 7.41
C ASP A 17 6.74 3.29 6.40
N PRO A 18 7.16 3.29 5.12
CA PRO A 18 6.50 4.01 4.03
C PRO A 18 5.00 3.71 3.89
N ARG A 19 4.54 2.51 4.25
CA ARG A 19 3.11 2.14 4.16
C ARG A 19 2.28 2.86 5.23
N SER A 20 2.73 2.86 6.49
CA SER A 20 2.08 3.61 7.56
C SER A 20 2.11 5.12 7.31
N ALA A 21 3.19 5.62 6.71
CA ALA A 21 3.24 7.02 6.26
C ALA A 21 2.17 7.32 5.20
N ALA A 22 1.99 6.45 4.21
CA ALA A 22 0.96 6.62 3.19
C ALA A 22 -0.47 6.64 3.76
N GLU A 23 -0.79 5.72 4.68
CA GLU A 23 -2.11 5.64 5.32
C GLU A 23 -2.49 6.92 6.06
N VAL A 24 -1.51 7.52 6.76
CA VAL A 24 -1.73 8.80 7.44
C VAL A 24 -1.89 9.95 6.45
N ALA A 25 -1.23 9.92 5.30
CA ALA A 25 -1.34 10.97 4.28
C ALA A 25 -2.71 10.93 3.62
N GLU A 26 -3.20 9.72 3.36
CA GLU A 26 -4.55 9.48 2.87
C GLU A 26 -5.60 10.01 3.85
N GLY A 27 -5.50 9.64 5.13
CA GLY A 27 -6.41 10.13 6.17
C GLY A 27 -6.38 11.65 6.37
N ALA A 28 -5.28 12.30 5.99
CA ALA A 28 -5.12 13.75 6.06
C ALA A 28 -5.70 14.50 4.84
N ALA A 29 -5.90 13.82 3.72
CA ALA A 29 -6.32 14.44 2.45
C ALA A 29 -7.56 15.33 2.54
N PRO A 30 -8.61 15.00 3.33
CA PRO A 30 -9.78 15.88 3.48
C PRO A 30 -9.50 17.18 4.26
N PHE A 31 -8.35 17.28 4.93
CA PHE A 31 -8.05 18.34 5.89
C PHE A 31 -6.76 19.11 5.58
N ALA A 32 -5.98 18.66 4.59
CA ALA A 32 -4.69 19.22 4.23
C ALA A 32 -4.47 19.12 2.71
N ASP A 33 -4.47 20.27 2.05
CA ASP A 33 -4.16 20.35 0.63
C ASP A 33 -2.78 19.76 0.34
N GLY A 34 -2.68 18.98 -0.74
CA GLY A 34 -1.44 18.32 -1.14
C GLY A 34 -1.10 17.02 -0.40
N ALA A 35 -1.85 16.64 0.64
CA ALA A 35 -1.62 15.36 1.34
C ALA A 35 -1.93 14.14 0.45
N TRP A 36 -2.90 14.24 -0.47
CA TRP A 36 -3.22 13.16 -1.41
C TRP A 36 -2.05 12.84 -2.38
N PRO A 37 -1.44 13.82 -3.09
CA PRO A 37 -0.21 13.59 -3.83
C PRO A 37 0.94 12.99 -3.00
N ILE A 38 1.06 13.37 -1.72
CA ILE A 38 2.07 12.82 -0.81
C ILE A 38 1.80 11.34 -0.53
N ALA A 39 0.54 10.96 -0.27
CA ALA A 39 0.15 9.57 -0.08
C ALA A 39 0.52 8.71 -1.30
N LEU A 40 0.21 9.19 -2.51
CA LEU A 40 0.55 8.51 -3.76
C LEU A 40 2.07 8.36 -3.96
N GLY A 41 2.86 9.39 -3.64
CA GLY A 41 4.32 9.31 -3.73
C GLY A 41 4.94 8.33 -2.73
N LEU A 42 4.40 8.28 -1.51
CA LEU A 42 4.82 7.31 -0.49
C LEU A 42 4.44 5.88 -0.89
N LEU A 43 3.23 5.68 -1.44
CA LEU A 43 2.81 4.39 -1.98
C LEU A 43 3.67 3.97 -3.16
N ASP A 44 3.97 4.85 -4.13
CA ASP A 44 4.86 4.48 -5.25
C ASP A 44 6.25 4.07 -4.75
N ALA A 45 6.83 4.83 -3.81
CA ALA A 45 8.11 4.50 -3.19
C ALA A 45 8.06 3.17 -2.40
N ALA A 46 6.95 2.90 -1.70
CA ALA A 46 6.73 1.65 -0.95
C ALA A 46 6.41 0.46 -1.87
N LEU A 47 5.72 0.69 -2.98
CA LEU A 47 5.38 -0.32 -3.98
C LEU A 47 6.60 -0.66 -4.85
N ARG A 48 7.61 0.22 -4.95
CA ARG A 48 8.95 -0.21 -5.39
C ARG A 48 9.58 -1.25 -4.45
N ILE A 49 9.21 -1.28 -3.17
CA ILE A 49 9.56 -2.36 -2.22
C ILE A 49 8.63 -3.58 -2.39
N GLY A 50 7.46 -3.42 -3.03
CA GLY A 50 6.57 -4.48 -3.48
C GLY A 50 6.79 -4.82 -4.95
N ARG A 51 7.91 -5.49 -5.28
CA ARG A 51 8.24 -6.00 -6.63
C ARG A 51 6.97 -6.31 -7.43
N GLN A 52 6.86 -5.78 -8.65
CA GLN A 52 5.98 -6.33 -9.67
C GLN A 52 6.06 -7.86 -9.54
N ALA A 53 4.91 -8.51 -9.29
CA ALA A 53 4.90 -9.96 -9.20
C ALA A 53 5.61 -10.49 -10.44
N PRO A 54 6.61 -11.39 -10.29
CA PRO A 54 7.30 -11.96 -11.43
C PRO A 54 6.27 -12.40 -12.46
N GLU A 55 6.57 -12.16 -13.72
CA GLU A 55 5.69 -12.58 -14.81
C GLU A 55 5.36 -14.06 -14.59
N ILE A 56 4.07 -14.35 -14.45
CA ILE A 56 3.60 -15.67 -14.08
C ILE A 56 3.13 -16.39 -15.34
N ASP A 57 3.67 -17.58 -15.57
CA ASP A 57 3.14 -18.47 -16.61
C ASP A 57 1.72 -18.90 -16.22
N LEU A 58 0.73 -18.36 -16.92
CA LEU A 58 -0.70 -18.56 -16.61
C LEU A 58 -1.12 -20.04 -16.63
N PRO A 59 -0.68 -20.87 -17.60
CA PRO A 59 -0.92 -22.31 -17.58
C PRO A 59 -0.42 -22.98 -16.30
N SER A 60 0.85 -22.77 -15.92
CA SER A 60 1.44 -23.36 -14.71
C SER A 60 0.77 -22.84 -13.42
N ALA A 61 0.41 -21.57 -13.37
CA ALA A 61 -0.32 -20.99 -12.24
C ALA A 61 -1.67 -21.66 -12.02
N ARG A 62 -2.39 -21.90 -13.12
CA ARG A 62 -3.69 -22.58 -13.10
C ARG A 62 -3.56 -24.01 -12.61
N GLU A 63 -2.58 -24.77 -13.10
CA GLU A 63 -2.34 -26.13 -12.61
C GLU A 63 -2.05 -26.18 -11.10
N ARG A 64 -1.22 -25.25 -10.60
CA ARG A 64 -0.92 -25.16 -9.16
C ARG A 64 -2.16 -24.84 -8.33
N LEU A 65 -3.03 -23.96 -8.84
CA LEU A 65 -4.30 -23.62 -8.20
C LEU A 65 -5.25 -24.82 -8.16
N GLU A 66 -5.43 -25.54 -9.27
CA GLU A 66 -6.29 -26.72 -9.31
C GLU A 66 -5.77 -27.84 -8.42
N ALA A 67 -4.46 -28.09 -8.42
CA ALA A 67 -3.82 -29.05 -7.52
C ALA A 67 -4.00 -28.69 -6.04
N ALA A 68 -4.03 -27.39 -5.70
CA ALA A 68 -4.32 -26.94 -4.34
C ALA A 68 -5.80 -27.12 -3.98
N ARG A 69 -6.73 -26.80 -4.90
CA ARG A 69 -8.17 -27.01 -4.69
C ARG A 69 -8.49 -28.48 -4.45
N ALA A 70 -7.89 -29.38 -5.22
CA ALA A 70 -8.08 -30.83 -5.08
C ALA A 70 -7.58 -31.38 -3.73
N LYS A 71 -6.61 -30.72 -3.09
CA LYS A 71 -6.10 -31.09 -1.76
C LYS A 71 -6.96 -30.59 -0.60
N VAL A 72 -7.81 -29.60 -0.84
CA VAL A 72 -8.66 -28.95 0.17
C VAL A 72 -10.09 -29.51 0.14
N GLN A 73 -10.49 -30.19 -0.94
CA GLN A 73 -11.77 -30.88 -1.01
C GLN A 73 -11.76 -32.18 -0.17
N PRO A 74 -12.79 -32.39 0.68
CA PRO A 74 -12.88 -33.53 1.58
C PRO A 74 -13.11 -34.87 0.85
#